data_AF-A0A0S8D4N3-F1
#
_entry.id   AF-A0A0S8D4N3-F1
#
_cell.length_a   1.000
_cell.length_b   1.000
_cell.length_c   1.000
_cell.angle_alpha   90.00
_cell.angle_beta   90.00
_cell.angle_gamma   90.00
#
_symmetry.space_group_name_H-M   'P 1'
#
loop_
_entity.id
_entity.type
_entity.pdbx_description
1 polymer ?
#
loop_
_entity_poly.entity_id
_entity_poly.type
_entity_poly.pdbx_seq_one_letter_code
_entity_poly.pdbx_strand_id
1 'polypeptide(L)'
;MSIFFKRNISTKILIGFTIILLLFGGVTLANILSAREIQHTSDYVKKVRYQNDQEIGSLVSLAAVIQANILSAADSEMLDQFVKVQAASEDFKARIVSLKKSEHLTGETSNKLLELEALFPDLLRVGEKMVMLAVDQEFVELVQVRKEYKALAAKFLQQGKALREASTESFTVQMENISNQVSKTVRLGVIILIIALLGSIVLVITISRSITVPLKQSIKIIEAISLGDTSLSIPAGEPVNCSRIRNCGEVDCPSYGKEDHCWVNSGSFAVVK
;
A
#
# COMPACT_ATOMS: atom_id res chain seq x y z
N MET A 1 -27.22 25.97 -11.13
CA MET A 1 -26.96 25.45 -12.49
C MET A 1 -26.91 26.54 -13.58
N SER A 2 -27.51 27.74 -13.41
CA SER A 2 -27.53 28.78 -14.46
C SER A 2 -26.19 29.49 -14.71
N ILE A 3 -25.30 29.58 -13.72
CA ILE A 3 -23.99 30.27 -13.85
C ILE A 3 -23.07 29.58 -14.87
N PHE A 4 -23.19 28.26 -15.03
CA PHE A 4 -22.35 27.51 -15.97
C PHE A 4 -22.72 27.75 -17.43
N PHE A 5 -24.00 28.00 -17.72
CA PHE A 5 -24.48 28.16 -19.10
C PHE A 5 -23.99 29.47 -19.74
N LYS A 6 -23.84 30.53 -18.95
CA LYS A 6 -23.48 31.87 -19.42
C LYS A 6 -21.99 32.09 -19.69
N ARG A 7 -21.12 31.10 -19.44
CA ARG A 7 -19.67 31.19 -19.67
C ARG A 7 -19.28 30.81 -21.10
N ASN A 8 -18.19 31.42 -21.59
CA ASN A 8 -17.60 31.14 -22.89
C ASN A 8 -17.24 29.64 -23.04
N ILE A 9 -17.36 29.12 -24.26
CA ILE A 9 -17.07 27.72 -24.60
C ILE A 9 -15.68 27.28 -24.14
N SER A 10 -14.66 28.13 -24.36
CA SER A 10 -13.28 27.87 -23.92
C SER A 10 -13.19 27.63 -22.41
N THR A 11 -13.88 28.44 -21.60
CA THR A 11 -13.89 28.29 -20.13
C THR A 11 -14.55 26.98 -19.70
N LYS A 12 -15.59 26.52 -20.40
CA LYS A 12 -16.26 25.24 -20.11
C LYS A 12 -15.33 24.05 -20.36
N ILE A 13 -14.63 24.05 -21.49
CA ILE A 13 -13.66 23.00 -21.84
C ILE A 13 -12.49 22.98 -20.85
N LEU A 14 -11.94 24.17 -20.54
CA LEU A 14 -10.80 24.30 -19.63
C LEU A 14 -11.14 23.79 -18.23
N ILE A 15 -12.30 24.16 -17.67
CA ILE A 15 -12.75 23.65 -16.37
C ILE A 15 -12.86 22.12 -16.40
N GLY A 16 -13.46 21.57 -17.45
CA GLY A 16 -13.60 20.12 -17.61
C GLY A 16 -12.25 19.39 -17.61
N PHE A 17 -11.29 19.89 -18.39
CA PHE A 17 -9.95 19.31 -18.47
C PHE A 17 -9.18 19.45 -17.15
N THR A 18 -9.30 20.60 -16.47
CA THR A 18 -8.70 20.82 -15.14
C THR A 18 -9.26 19.84 -14.10
N ILE A 19 -10.57 19.58 -14.09
CA ILE A 19 -11.18 18.61 -13.18
C ILE A 19 -10.63 17.19 -13.44
N ILE A 20 -10.54 16.78 -14.72
CA ILE A 20 -9.99 15.46 -15.08
C ILE A 20 -8.52 15.35 -14.65
N LEU A 21 -7.70 16.36 -14.92
CA LEU A 21 -6.30 16.38 -14.51
C LEU A 21 -6.14 16.34 -12.98
N LEU A 22 -6.96 17.07 -12.23
CA LEU A 22 -6.95 17.04 -10.77
C LEU A 22 -7.33 15.66 -10.24
N LEU A 23 -8.35 15.01 -10.82
CA LEU A 23 -8.75 13.66 -10.45
C LEU A 23 -7.62 12.66 -10.74
N PHE A 24 -7.02 12.73 -11.94
CA PHE A 24 -5.94 11.83 -12.33
C PHE A 24 -4.69 12.03 -11.48
N GLY A 25 -4.32 13.29 -11.21
CA GLY A 25 -3.22 13.66 -10.33
C GLY A 25 -3.46 13.20 -8.89
N GLY A 26 -4.67 13.39 -8.37
CA GLY A 26 -5.07 12.93 -7.04
C GLY A 26 -5.01 11.41 -6.88
N VAL A 27 -5.52 10.65 -7.86
CA VAL A 27 -5.41 9.18 -7.90
C VAL A 27 -3.96 8.73 -7.95
N THR A 28 -3.16 9.34 -8.82
CA THR A 28 -1.75 8.99 -8.95
C THR A 28 -0.99 9.27 -7.65
N LEU A 29 -1.24 10.42 -7.02
CA LEU A 29 -0.63 10.77 -5.74
C LEU A 29 -1.06 9.81 -4.63
N ALA A 30 -2.35 9.49 -4.52
CA ALA A 30 -2.86 8.53 -3.55
C ALA A 30 -2.22 7.15 -3.75
N ASN A 31 -2.13 6.66 -4.99
CA ASN A 31 -1.46 5.41 -5.32
C ASN A 31 0.02 5.43 -4.96
N ILE A 32 0.75 6.52 -5.21
CA ILE A 32 2.17 6.65 -4.83
C ILE A 32 2.33 6.64 -3.31
N LEU A 33 1.49 7.37 -2.57
CA LEU A 33 1.54 7.42 -1.11
C LEU A 33 1.26 6.03 -0.51
N SER A 34 0.21 5.36 -0.98
CA SER A 34 -0.10 4.00 -0.53
C SER A 34 0.96 2.99 -0.95
N ALA A 35 1.52 3.10 -2.15
CA ALA A 35 2.61 2.23 -2.60
C ALA A 35 3.86 2.39 -1.72
N ARG A 36 4.19 3.61 -1.29
CA ARG A 36 5.30 3.86 -0.36
C ARG A 36 5.05 3.24 1.01
N GLU A 37 3.85 3.37 1.56
CA GLU A 37 3.48 2.77 2.85
C GLU A 37 3.50 1.23 2.79
N ILE A 38 2.97 0.65 1.70
CA ILE A 38 3.03 -0.79 1.43
C ILE A 38 4.48 -1.24 1.26
N GLN A 39 5.30 -0.50 0.52
CA GLN A 39 6.71 -0.85 0.30
C GLN A 39 7.49 -0.81 1.62
N HIS A 40 7.32 0.22 2.43
CA HIS A 40 7.97 0.32 3.74
C HIS A 40 7.55 -0.84 4.64
N THR A 41 6.26 -1.16 4.69
CA THR A 41 5.73 -2.26 5.52
C THR A 41 6.16 -3.62 5.00
N SER A 42 6.18 -3.82 3.69
CA SER A 42 6.67 -5.04 3.04
C SER A 42 8.15 -5.25 3.27
N ASP A 43 8.98 -4.21 3.07
CA ASP A 43 10.42 -4.28 3.29
C ASP A 43 10.73 -4.54 4.77
N TYR A 44 9.98 -3.90 5.67
CA TYR A 44 10.04 -4.15 7.11
C TYR A 44 9.72 -5.62 7.45
N VAL A 45 8.61 -6.15 6.95
CA VAL A 45 8.24 -7.56 7.17
C VAL A 45 9.30 -8.50 6.60
N LYS A 46 9.69 -8.29 5.33
CA LYS A 46 10.57 -9.21 4.60
C LYS A 46 11.98 -9.22 5.16
N LYS A 47 12.50 -8.08 5.60
CA LYS A 47 13.85 -8.04 6.17
C LYS A 47 13.81 -8.41 7.63
N VAL A 48 13.07 -7.66 8.43
CA VAL A 48 13.20 -7.73 9.88
C VAL A 48 12.47 -8.95 10.45
N ARG A 49 11.21 -9.16 10.06
CA ARG A 49 10.42 -10.26 10.65
C ARG A 49 10.82 -11.62 10.13
N TYR A 50 11.13 -11.73 8.83
CA TYR A 50 11.64 -12.98 8.28
C TYR A 50 12.99 -13.35 8.90
N GLN A 51 13.90 -12.38 9.09
CA GLN A 51 15.16 -12.63 9.79
C GLN A 51 14.92 -13.12 11.22
N ASN A 52 14.05 -12.45 11.98
CA ASN A 52 13.71 -12.87 13.34
C ASN A 52 13.09 -14.28 13.38
N ASP A 53 12.16 -14.60 12.48
CA ASP A 53 11.54 -15.93 12.43
C ASP A 53 12.54 -17.02 12.04
N GLN A 54 13.45 -16.72 11.10
CA GLN A 54 14.55 -17.60 10.74
C GLN A 54 15.53 -17.79 11.92
N GLU A 55 15.86 -16.72 12.64
CA GLU A 55 16.71 -16.78 13.84
C GLU A 55 16.04 -17.61 14.94
N ILE A 56 14.76 -17.42 15.21
CA ILE A 56 13.97 -18.24 16.15
C ILE A 56 13.95 -19.70 15.70
N GLY A 57 13.71 -19.97 14.42
CA GLY A 57 13.76 -21.33 13.86
C GLY A 57 15.14 -21.98 14.06
N SER A 58 16.21 -21.22 13.82
CA SER A 58 17.58 -21.68 14.04
C SER A 58 17.89 -21.94 15.52
N LEU A 59 17.40 -21.08 16.43
CA LEU A 59 17.54 -21.21 17.87
C LEU A 59 16.85 -22.48 18.38
N VAL A 60 15.63 -22.75 17.92
CA VAL A 60 14.88 -23.96 18.29
C VAL A 60 15.55 -25.23 17.73
N SER A 61 16.11 -25.16 16.53
CA SER A 61 16.91 -26.26 15.99
C SER A 61 18.18 -26.49 16.81
N LEU A 62 18.86 -25.42 17.21
CA LEU A 62 20.08 -25.49 18.02
C LEU A 62 19.80 -26.08 19.41
N ALA A 63 18.67 -25.73 20.02
CA ALA A 63 18.17 -26.35 21.25
C ALA A 63 18.05 -27.88 21.13
N ALA A 64 17.49 -28.38 20.03
CA ALA A 64 17.40 -29.82 19.77
C ALA A 64 18.77 -30.47 19.56
N VAL A 65 19.70 -29.78 18.87
CA VAL A 65 21.09 -30.24 18.68
C VAL A 65 21.82 -30.34 20.02
N ILE A 66 21.69 -29.34 20.90
CA ILE A 66 22.27 -29.37 22.26
C ILE A 66 21.77 -30.59 23.01
N GLN A 67 20.45 -30.83 23.00
CA GLN A 67 19.87 -31.97 23.69
C GLN A 67 20.39 -33.31 23.14
N ALA A 68 20.47 -33.44 21.81
CA ALA A 68 20.97 -34.64 21.14
C ALA A 68 22.45 -34.89 21.46
N ASN A 69 23.27 -33.84 21.48
CA ASN A 69 24.69 -33.95 21.82
C ASN A 69 24.91 -34.32 23.30
N ILE A 70 24.10 -33.80 24.23
CA ILE A 70 24.15 -34.20 25.64
C ILE A 70 23.82 -35.69 25.79
N LEU A 71 22.75 -36.16 25.15
CA LEU A 71 22.37 -37.58 25.18
C LEU A 71 23.46 -38.45 24.55
N SER A 72 23.98 -38.05 23.39
CA SER A 72 25.07 -38.78 22.72
C SER A 72 26.34 -38.82 23.57
N ALA A 73 26.70 -37.73 24.26
CA ALA A 73 27.87 -37.69 25.13
C ALA A 73 27.72 -38.64 26.33
N ALA A 74 26.52 -38.69 26.92
CA ALA A 74 26.23 -39.60 28.02
C ALA A 74 26.18 -41.07 27.56
N ASP A 75 25.55 -41.36 26.42
CA ASP A 75 25.46 -42.73 25.89
C ASP A 75 26.80 -43.24 25.34
N SER A 76 27.71 -42.36 24.90
CA SER A 76 29.05 -42.74 24.43
C SER A 76 30.11 -42.75 25.53
N GLU A 77 29.80 -42.26 26.73
CA GLU A 77 30.76 -42.11 27.84
C GLU A 77 32.01 -41.30 27.45
N MET A 78 31.85 -40.30 26.56
CA MET A 78 32.98 -39.51 26.06
C MET A 78 32.82 -38.03 26.40
N LEU A 79 33.68 -37.53 27.29
CA LEU A 79 33.71 -36.12 27.69
C LEU A 79 33.99 -35.18 26.50
N ASP A 80 34.75 -35.63 25.50
CA ASP A 80 35.07 -34.85 24.29
C ASP A 80 33.82 -34.44 23.50
N GLN A 81 32.74 -35.24 23.53
CA GLN A 81 31.47 -34.87 22.89
C GLN A 81 30.78 -33.72 23.63
N PHE A 82 31.04 -33.56 24.93
CA PHE A 82 30.50 -32.46 25.73
C PHE A 82 31.11 -31.10 25.35
N VAL A 83 32.31 -31.06 24.78
CA VAL A 83 32.90 -29.82 24.23
C VAL A 83 32.00 -29.22 23.14
N LYS A 84 31.37 -30.06 22.31
CA LYS A 84 30.41 -29.60 21.29
C LYS A 84 29.15 -29.00 21.91
N VAL A 85 28.72 -29.53 23.06
CA VAL A 85 27.58 -28.98 23.83
C VAL A 85 27.92 -27.57 24.32
N GLN A 86 29.13 -27.37 24.85
CA GLN A 86 29.56 -26.04 25.32
C GLN A 86 29.61 -25.02 24.18
N ALA A 87 30.22 -25.38 23.04
CA ALA A 87 30.27 -24.50 21.87
C ALA A 87 28.85 -24.13 21.35
N ALA A 88 27.95 -25.12 21.22
CA ALA A 88 26.57 -24.89 20.83
C ALA A 88 25.79 -24.05 21.86
N SER A 89 26.12 -24.18 23.15
CA SER A 89 25.48 -23.43 24.23
C SER A 89 25.86 -21.95 24.21
N GLU A 90 27.10 -21.62 23.87
CA GLU A 90 27.52 -20.23 23.69
C GLU A 90 26.85 -19.61 22.46
N ASP A 91 26.72 -20.36 21.34
CA ASP A 91 25.95 -19.88 20.17
C ASP A 91 24.47 -19.67 20.52
N PHE A 92 23.88 -20.57 21.32
CA PHE A 92 22.51 -20.43 21.79
C PHE A 92 22.32 -19.15 22.61
N LYS A 93 23.18 -18.89 23.60
CA LYS A 93 23.14 -17.66 24.41
C LYS A 93 23.34 -16.41 23.54
N ALA A 94 24.28 -16.44 22.59
CA ALA A 94 24.52 -15.32 21.69
C ALA A 94 23.28 -14.99 20.85
N ARG A 95 22.59 -16.01 20.32
CA ARG A 95 21.32 -15.85 19.57
C ARG A 95 20.19 -15.31 20.44
N ILE A 96 20.06 -15.77 21.69
CA ILE A 96 19.09 -15.20 22.65
C ILE A 96 19.34 -13.70 22.84
N VAL A 97 20.60 -13.30 23.05
CA VAL A 97 20.99 -11.88 23.21
C VAL A 97 20.70 -11.08 21.94
N SER A 98 20.97 -11.62 20.76
CA SER A 98 20.64 -10.99 19.47
C SER A 98 19.14 -10.76 19.34
N LEU A 99 18.34 -11.80 19.56
CA LEU A 99 16.88 -11.73 19.47
C LEU A 99 16.30 -10.72 20.47
N LYS A 100 16.78 -10.70 21.72
CA LYS A 100 16.34 -9.74 22.75
C LYS A 100 16.62 -8.28 22.40
N LYS A 101 17.64 -8.02 21.59
CA LYS A 101 17.95 -6.66 21.08
C LYS A 101 17.07 -6.26 19.90
N SER A 102 16.37 -7.20 19.26
CA SER A 102 15.46 -6.86 18.17
C SER A 102 14.22 -6.16 18.75
N GLU A 103 13.97 -4.91 18.33
CA GLU A 103 12.84 -4.08 18.78
C GLU A 103 11.46 -4.65 18.37
N HIS A 104 11.45 -5.75 17.63
CA HIS A 104 10.29 -6.22 16.86
C HIS A 104 9.76 -7.57 17.31
N LEU A 105 10.34 -8.14 18.37
CA LEU A 105 9.70 -9.22 19.11
C LEU A 105 8.41 -8.69 19.74
N THR A 106 7.30 -9.35 19.44
CA THR A 106 6.03 -9.01 20.09
C THR A 106 6.06 -9.44 21.56
N GLY A 107 5.16 -8.89 22.39
CA GLY A 107 5.11 -9.21 23.81
C GLY A 107 5.01 -10.71 24.09
N GLU A 108 4.20 -11.44 23.32
CA GLU A 108 4.07 -12.89 23.48
C GLU A 108 5.33 -13.65 23.05
N THR A 109 5.89 -13.34 21.87
CA THR A 109 7.14 -13.98 21.41
C THR A 109 8.29 -13.69 22.38
N SER A 110 8.37 -12.47 22.90
CA SER A 110 9.38 -12.06 23.89
C SER A 110 9.23 -12.83 25.21
N ASN A 111 8.00 -12.98 25.71
CA ASN A 111 7.74 -13.77 26.91
C ASN A 111 8.14 -15.24 26.73
N LYS A 112 7.81 -15.84 25.58
CA LYS A 112 8.21 -17.23 25.27
C LYS A 112 9.72 -17.39 25.12
N LEU A 113 10.41 -16.37 24.60
CA LEU A 113 11.86 -16.36 24.52
C LEU A 113 12.50 -16.35 25.93
N LEU A 114 11.96 -15.55 26.85
CA LEU A 114 12.41 -15.49 28.24
C LEU A 114 12.12 -16.79 29.00
N GLU A 115 10.95 -17.41 28.78
CA GLU A 115 10.62 -18.73 29.34
C GLU A 115 11.61 -19.81 28.87
N LEU A 116 11.98 -19.80 27.59
CA LEU A 116 12.97 -20.71 27.03
C LEU A 116 14.38 -20.46 27.61
N GLU A 117 14.80 -19.20 27.67
CA GLU A 117 16.08 -18.77 28.25
C GLU A 117 16.20 -19.21 29.72
N ALA A 118 15.13 -19.07 30.51
CA ALA A 118 15.12 -19.42 31.92
C ALA A 118 15.33 -20.93 32.18
N LEU A 119 14.88 -21.81 31.28
CA LEU A 119 15.05 -23.26 31.41
C LEU A 119 16.45 -23.74 31.03
N PHE A 120 17.19 -22.95 30.26
CA PHE A 120 18.44 -23.37 29.64
C PHE A 120 19.57 -23.69 30.64
N PRO A 121 19.82 -22.89 31.70
CA PRO A 121 20.88 -23.20 32.67
C PRO A 121 20.66 -24.53 33.41
N ASP A 122 19.43 -24.83 33.80
CA ASP A 122 19.12 -26.10 34.46
C ASP A 122 19.28 -27.28 33.51
N LEU A 123 18.92 -27.12 32.23
CA LEU A 123 19.09 -28.16 31.23
C LEU A 123 20.56 -28.55 31.08
N LEU A 124 21.44 -27.54 30.99
CA LEU A 124 22.87 -27.75 30.90
C LEU A 124 23.44 -28.37 32.17
N ARG A 125 23.06 -27.86 33.35
CA ARG A 125 23.53 -28.39 34.64
C ARG A 125 23.17 -29.86 34.83
N VAL A 126 21.92 -30.24 34.56
CA VAL A 126 21.47 -31.63 34.69
C VAL A 126 22.09 -32.50 33.60
N GLY A 127 22.25 -31.97 32.37
CA GLY A 127 22.92 -32.64 31.27
C GLY A 127 24.40 -32.93 31.53
N GLU A 128 25.14 -31.96 32.07
CA GLU A 128 26.53 -32.11 32.49
C GLU A 128 26.66 -33.18 33.56
N LYS A 129 25.84 -33.10 34.61
CA LYS A 129 25.80 -34.10 35.68
C LYS A 129 25.53 -35.50 35.11
N MET A 130 24.62 -35.62 34.14
CA MET A 130 24.31 -36.89 33.47
C MET A 130 25.53 -37.44 32.73
N VAL A 131 26.26 -36.61 32.00
CA VAL A 131 27.47 -37.02 31.27
C VAL A 131 28.57 -37.44 32.23
N MET A 132 28.80 -36.69 33.31
CA MET A 132 29.81 -37.04 34.33
C MET A 132 29.51 -38.39 34.99
N LEU A 133 28.27 -38.62 35.44
CA LEU A 133 27.88 -39.90 36.04
C LEU A 133 28.01 -41.08 35.07
N ALA A 134 27.80 -40.84 33.77
CA ALA A 134 28.00 -41.87 32.74
C ALA A 134 29.49 -42.21 32.57
N VAL A 135 30.36 -41.19 32.52
CA VAL A 135 31.82 -41.37 32.45
C VAL A 135 32.36 -42.08 33.70
N ASP A 136 31.84 -41.73 34.87
CA ASP A 136 32.25 -42.31 36.16
C ASP A 136 31.60 -43.69 36.45
N GLN A 137 30.74 -44.18 35.55
CA GLN A 137 30.01 -45.46 35.66
C GLN A 137 29.10 -45.58 36.91
N GLU A 138 28.60 -44.45 37.43
CA GLU A 138 27.67 -44.38 38.56
C GLU A 138 26.22 -44.62 38.10
N PHE A 139 25.92 -45.85 37.69
CA PHE A 139 24.66 -46.18 37.00
C PHE A 139 23.38 -45.96 37.83
N VAL A 140 23.46 -46.10 39.16
CA VAL A 140 22.28 -45.97 40.05
C VAL A 140 21.78 -44.51 40.03
N GLU A 141 22.70 -43.58 40.25
CA GLU A 141 22.47 -42.13 40.21
C GLU A 141 22.14 -41.66 38.78
N LEU A 142 22.82 -42.22 37.78
CA LEU A 142 22.59 -41.90 36.37
C LEU A 142 21.14 -42.14 35.95
N VAL A 143 20.51 -43.24 36.40
CA VAL A 143 19.10 -43.52 36.08
C VAL A 143 18.17 -42.42 36.58
N GLN A 144 18.44 -41.89 37.78
CA GLN A 144 17.62 -40.82 38.36
C GLN A 144 17.84 -39.49 37.64
N VAL A 145 19.10 -39.13 37.36
CA VAL A 145 19.45 -37.89 36.63
C VAL A 145 18.92 -37.93 35.20
N ARG A 146 18.95 -39.09 34.53
CA ARG A 146 18.39 -39.26 33.17
C ARG A 146 16.88 -39.02 33.12
N LYS A 147 16.13 -39.40 34.17
CA LYS A 147 14.69 -39.10 34.28
C LYS A 147 14.44 -37.60 34.43
N GLU A 148 15.20 -36.95 35.31
CA GLU A 148 15.14 -35.49 35.52
C GLU A 148 15.46 -34.75 34.22
N TYR A 149 16.57 -35.11 33.57
CA TYR A 149 16.98 -34.54 32.29
C TYR A 149 15.90 -34.69 31.22
N LYS A 150 15.31 -35.89 31.08
CA LYS A 150 14.24 -36.14 30.09
C LYS A 150 13.02 -35.24 30.33
N ALA A 151 12.62 -35.05 31.58
CA ALA A 151 11.49 -34.18 31.93
C ALA A 151 11.80 -32.70 31.60
N LEU A 152 13.01 -32.25 31.93
CA LEU A 152 13.44 -30.88 31.66
C LEU A 152 13.62 -30.61 30.17
N ALA A 153 14.22 -31.54 29.45
CA ALA A 153 14.42 -31.44 28.00
C ALA A 153 13.09 -31.44 27.24
N ALA A 154 12.10 -32.23 27.69
CA ALA A 154 10.75 -32.19 27.13
C ALA A 154 10.09 -30.80 27.31
N LYS A 155 10.20 -30.20 28.51
CA LYS A 155 9.70 -28.84 28.76
C LYS A 155 10.44 -27.81 27.90
N PHE A 156 11.76 -27.92 27.77
CA PHE A 156 12.58 -27.03 26.97
C PHE A 156 12.20 -27.07 25.48
N LEU A 157 12.05 -28.28 24.90
CA LEU A 157 11.57 -28.44 23.53
C LEU A 157 10.14 -27.92 23.34
N GLN A 158 9.25 -28.17 24.30
CA GLN A 158 7.88 -27.65 24.28
C GLN A 158 7.88 -26.12 24.23
N GLN A 159 8.72 -25.46 25.03
CA GLN A 159 8.85 -24.01 25.00
C GLN A 159 9.48 -23.50 23.70
N GLY A 160 10.44 -24.23 23.13
CA GLY A 160 10.98 -23.91 21.81
C GLY A 160 9.91 -23.98 20.72
N LYS A 161 9.03 -24.98 20.78
CA LYS A 161 7.88 -25.09 19.87
C LYS A 161 6.89 -23.95 20.06
N ALA A 162 6.52 -23.64 21.31
CA ALA A 162 5.61 -22.55 21.63
C ALA A 162 6.16 -21.19 21.19
N LEU A 163 7.47 -20.95 21.34
CA LEU A 163 8.15 -19.77 20.83
C LEU A 163 8.03 -19.66 19.30
N ARG A 164 8.26 -20.76 18.58
CA ARG A 164 8.13 -20.80 17.11
C ARG A 164 6.69 -20.57 16.65
N GLU A 165 5.72 -21.17 17.33
CA GLU A 165 4.29 -20.98 17.06
C GLU A 165 3.89 -19.52 17.28
N ALA A 166 4.26 -18.92 18.42
CA ALA A 166 3.99 -17.52 18.71
C ALA A 166 4.66 -16.56 17.69
N SER A 167 5.88 -16.87 17.23
CA SER A 167 6.54 -16.12 16.14
C SER A 167 5.74 -16.19 14.84
N THR A 168 5.32 -17.39 14.46
CA THR A 168 4.56 -17.65 13.23
C THR A 168 3.18 -16.99 13.28
N GLU A 169 2.46 -17.09 14.40
CA GLU A 169 1.15 -16.47 14.59
C GLU A 169 1.23 -14.95 14.48
N SER A 170 2.17 -14.32 15.20
CA SER A 170 2.45 -12.89 15.10
C SER A 170 2.77 -12.45 13.66
N PHE A 171 3.49 -13.29 12.90
CA PHE A 171 3.76 -13.04 11.48
C PHE A 171 2.48 -13.10 10.62
N THR A 172 1.63 -14.11 10.81
CA THR A 172 0.38 -14.28 10.05
C THR A 172 -0.62 -13.16 10.31
N VAL A 173 -0.83 -12.76 11.57
CA VAL A 173 -1.72 -11.65 11.95
C VAL A 173 -1.29 -10.35 11.27
N GLN A 174 0.01 -10.13 11.14
CA GLN A 174 0.52 -8.95 10.46
C GLN A 174 0.38 -9.01 8.94
N MET A 175 0.55 -10.20 8.35
CA MET A 175 0.26 -10.40 6.92
C MET A 175 -1.20 -10.14 6.61
N GLU A 176 -2.11 -10.57 7.48
CA GLU A 176 -3.54 -10.30 7.33
C GLU A 176 -3.84 -8.81 7.46
N ASN A 177 -3.26 -8.11 8.43
CA ASN A 177 -3.41 -6.65 8.57
C ASN A 177 -2.92 -5.90 7.32
N ILE A 178 -1.79 -6.33 6.73
CA ILE A 178 -1.26 -5.75 5.48
C ILE A 178 -2.20 -6.06 4.32
N SER A 179 -2.67 -7.30 4.17
CA SER A 179 -3.63 -7.68 3.14
C SER A 179 -4.92 -6.86 3.24
N ASN A 180 -5.41 -6.64 4.46
CA ASN A 180 -6.58 -5.81 4.73
C ASN A 180 -6.34 -4.32 4.42
N GLN A 181 -5.14 -3.79 4.68
CA GLN A 181 -4.78 -2.44 4.26
C GLN A 181 -4.66 -2.31 2.73
N VAL A 182 -4.00 -3.26 2.08
CA VAL A 182 -3.87 -3.31 0.61
C VAL A 182 -5.24 -3.39 -0.06
N SER A 183 -6.12 -4.27 0.41
CA SER A 183 -7.47 -4.41 -0.16
C SER A 183 -8.33 -3.15 0.03
N LYS A 184 -8.24 -2.46 1.18
CA LYS A 184 -8.90 -1.16 1.39
C LYS A 184 -8.40 -0.11 0.40
N THR A 185 -7.08 -0.01 0.22
CA THR A 185 -6.46 0.91 -0.74
C THR A 185 -6.92 0.62 -2.17
N VAL A 186 -6.87 -0.66 -2.59
CA VAL A 186 -7.31 -1.06 -3.94
C VAL A 186 -8.79 -0.73 -4.14
N ARG A 187 -9.64 -1.01 -3.15
CA ARG A 187 -11.07 -0.72 -3.22
C ARG A 187 -11.35 0.78 -3.38
N LEU A 188 -10.64 1.63 -2.63
CA LEU A 188 -10.73 3.08 -2.79
C LEU A 188 -10.27 3.53 -4.18
N GLY A 189 -9.15 2.97 -4.68
CA GLY A 189 -8.66 3.24 -6.02
C GLY A 189 -9.69 2.91 -7.11
N VAL A 190 -10.36 1.75 -7.00
CA VAL A 190 -11.43 1.33 -7.92
C VAL A 190 -12.63 2.28 -7.86
N ILE A 191 -13.05 2.70 -6.66
CA ILE A 191 -14.16 3.66 -6.51
C ILE A 191 -13.82 4.98 -7.20
N ILE A 192 -12.61 5.51 -7.00
CA ILE A 192 -12.21 6.78 -7.63
C ILE A 192 -12.14 6.63 -9.16
N LEU A 193 -11.66 5.48 -9.67
CA LEU A 193 -11.62 5.18 -11.10
C LEU A 193 -13.04 5.18 -11.71
N ILE A 194 -14.01 4.56 -11.04
CA ILE A 194 -15.42 4.56 -11.48
C ILE A 194 -15.99 5.98 -11.53
N ILE A 195 -15.73 6.79 -10.49
CA ILE A 195 -16.18 8.19 -10.45
C ILE A 195 -15.55 9.00 -11.59
N ALA A 196 -14.26 8.82 -11.86
CA ALA A 196 -13.57 9.48 -12.96
C ALA A 196 -14.16 9.07 -14.34
N LEU A 197 -14.48 7.78 -14.51
CA LEU A 197 -15.11 7.28 -15.73
C LEU A 197 -16.49 7.92 -15.95
N LEU A 198 -17.35 7.90 -14.93
CA LEU A 198 -18.67 8.53 -15.00
C LEU A 198 -18.57 10.05 -15.25
N GLY A 199 -17.64 10.72 -14.58
CA GLY A 199 -17.35 12.14 -14.78
C GLY A 199 -16.95 12.46 -16.23
N SER A 200 -16.12 11.61 -16.85
CA SER A 200 -15.71 11.79 -18.24
C SER A 200 -16.88 11.63 -19.23
N ILE A 201 -17.78 10.67 -18.99
CA ILE A 201 -19.00 10.48 -19.81
C ILE A 201 -19.90 11.73 -19.74
N VAL A 202 -20.16 12.24 -18.54
CA VAL A 202 -20.99 13.45 -18.35
C VAL A 202 -20.39 14.65 -19.06
N LEU A 203 -19.06 14.79 -19.00
CA LEU A 203 -18.33 15.86 -19.65
C LEU A 203 -18.41 15.77 -21.18
N VAL A 204 -18.25 14.58 -21.77
CA VAL A 204 -18.41 14.35 -23.21
C VAL A 204 -19.83 14.68 -23.67
N ILE A 205 -20.86 14.25 -22.93
CA ILE A 205 -22.26 14.55 -23.27
C ILE A 205 -22.51 16.06 -23.22
N THR A 206 -21.97 16.75 -22.21
CA THR A 206 -22.15 18.20 -22.03
C THR A 206 -21.48 18.99 -23.16
N ILE A 207 -20.24 18.62 -23.53
CA ILE A 207 -19.50 19.23 -24.65
C ILE A 207 -20.24 18.97 -25.97
N SER A 208 -20.65 17.72 -26.21
CA SER A 208 -21.34 17.33 -27.44
C SER A 208 -22.64 18.12 -27.64
N ARG A 209 -23.47 18.24 -26.60
CA ARG A 209 -24.73 19.00 -26.65
C ARG A 209 -24.52 20.51 -26.73
N SER A 210 -23.54 21.06 -26.02
CA SER A 210 -23.35 22.53 -25.95
C SER A 210 -22.56 23.11 -27.12
N ILE A 211 -21.72 22.31 -27.80
CA ILE A 211 -20.77 22.81 -28.80
C ILE A 211 -20.93 22.05 -30.10
N THR A 212 -20.80 20.73 -30.07
CA THR A 212 -20.77 19.91 -31.29
C THR A 212 -22.09 19.95 -32.06
N VAL A 213 -23.23 19.91 -31.36
CA VAL A 213 -24.56 19.97 -32.01
C VAL A 213 -24.80 21.34 -32.67
N PRO A 214 -24.67 22.49 -31.97
CA PRO A 214 -24.82 23.80 -32.60
C PRO A 214 -23.85 24.02 -33.77
N LEU A 215 -22.58 23.62 -33.62
CA LEU A 215 -21.59 23.76 -34.68
C LEU A 215 -21.96 22.93 -35.92
N LYS A 216 -22.42 21.68 -35.74
CA LYS A 216 -22.91 20.85 -36.85
C LYS A 216 -24.13 21.47 -37.54
N GLN A 217 -25.03 22.10 -36.78
CA GLN A 217 -26.18 22.81 -37.36
C GLN A 217 -25.72 24.02 -38.18
N SER A 218 -24.79 24.82 -37.67
CA SER A 218 -24.20 25.96 -38.41
C SER A 218 -23.52 25.51 -39.70
N ILE A 219 -22.72 24.42 -39.67
CA ILE A 219 -22.07 23.87 -40.86
C ILE A 219 -23.11 23.45 -41.91
N LYS A 220 -24.17 22.73 -41.50
CA LYS A 220 -25.26 22.33 -42.40
C LYS A 220 -25.97 23.51 -43.05
N ILE A 221 -26.20 24.59 -42.29
CA ILE A 221 -26.82 25.81 -42.82
C ILE A 221 -25.90 26.47 -43.85
N ILE A 222 -24.60 26.58 -43.55
CA ILE A 222 -23.61 27.13 -44.49
C ILE A 222 -23.53 26.29 -45.77
N GLU A 223 -23.56 24.96 -45.65
CA GLU A 223 -23.57 24.03 -46.79
C GLU A 223 -24.83 24.25 -47.65
N ALA A 224 -26.01 24.35 -47.04
CA ALA A 224 -27.25 24.63 -47.76
C ALA A 224 -27.25 26.00 -48.47
N ILE A 225 -26.74 27.04 -47.81
CA ILE A 225 -26.55 28.37 -48.42
C ILE A 225 -25.59 28.29 -49.62
N SER A 226 -24.51 27.52 -49.50
CA SER A 226 -23.54 27.34 -50.60
C SER A 226 -24.13 26.60 -51.80
N LEU A 227 -25.18 25.80 -51.59
CA LEU A 227 -25.97 25.13 -52.63
C LEU A 227 -27.10 26.01 -53.20
N GLY A 228 -27.21 27.26 -52.77
CA GLY A 228 -28.18 28.24 -53.29
C GLY A 228 -29.47 28.35 -52.47
N ASP A 229 -29.61 27.65 -51.34
CA ASP A 229 -30.76 27.81 -50.45
C ASP A 229 -30.56 28.99 -49.48
N THR A 230 -31.06 30.17 -49.88
CA THR A 230 -30.99 31.40 -49.08
C THR A 230 -32.15 31.53 -48.08
N SER A 231 -33.04 30.54 -47.99
CA SER A 231 -34.19 30.58 -47.08
C SER A 231 -33.82 30.31 -45.62
N LEU A 232 -32.60 29.82 -45.36
CA LEU A 232 -32.13 29.42 -44.03
C LEU A 232 -31.33 30.54 -43.35
N SER A 233 -31.71 30.89 -42.12
CA SER A 233 -30.97 31.86 -41.30
C SER A 233 -29.97 31.18 -40.37
N ILE A 234 -28.75 31.71 -40.26
CA ILE A 234 -27.76 31.24 -39.28
C ILE A 234 -28.20 31.66 -37.86
N PRO A 235 -28.23 30.74 -36.87
CA PRO A 235 -28.50 31.10 -35.48
C PRO A 235 -27.34 31.97 -34.95
N ALA A 236 -27.53 33.30 -34.96
CA ALA A 236 -26.50 34.29 -34.61
C ALA A 236 -26.45 34.65 -33.11
N GLY A 237 -27.02 33.81 -32.24
CA GLY A 237 -27.11 34.04 -30.79
C GLY A 237 -28.27 34.96 -30.39
N GLU A 238 -28.25 35.51 -29.18
CA GLU A 238 -29.20 36.55 -28.75
C GLU A 238 -28.80 37.91 -29.33
N PRO A 239 -29.76 38.79 -29.71
CA PRO A 239 -29.44 40.15 -30.13
C PRO A 239 -28.82 40.92 -28.96
N VAL A 240 -27.77 41.68 -29.23
CA VAL A 240 -27.07 42.47 -28.21
C VAL A 240 -26.81 43.87 -28.70
N ASN A 241 -26.68 44.84 -27.79
CA ASN A 241 -26.32 46.21 -28.16
C ASN A 241 -24.84 46.29 -28.57
N CYS A 242 -24.60 46.25 -29.88
CA CYS A 242 -23.26 46.21 -30.47
C CYS A 242 -22.44 47.46 -30.14
N SER A 243 -23.06 48.64 -30.19
CA SER A 243 -22.40 49.92 -29.86
C SER A 243 -21.91 49.96 -28.41
N ARG A 244 -22.69 49.41 -27.47
CA ARG A 244 -22.32 49.36 -26.05
C ARG A 244 -21.20 48.36 -25.77
N ILE A 245 -21.19 47.21 -26.44
CA ILE A 245 -20.17 46.18 -26.23
C ILE A 245 -18.82 46.59 -26.85
N ARG A 246 -18.85 47.24 -28.03
CA ARG A 246 -17.65 47.69 -28.75
C ARG A 246 -17.18 49.09 -28.36
N ASN A 247 -17.93 49.82 -27.54
CA ASN A 247 -17.69 51.25 -27.24
C ASN A 247 -17.57 52.10 -28.52
N CYS A 248 -18.39 51.82 -29.54
CA CYS A 248 -18.44 52.65 -30.75
C CYS A 248 -19.39 53.84 -30.50
N GLY A 249 -18.85 55.05 -30.54
CA GLY A 249 -19.58 56.32 -30.36
C GLY A 249 -20.17 56.91 -31.64
N GLU A 250 -20.03 56.23 -32.78
CA GLU A 250 -20.55 56.71 -34.07
C GLU A 250 -22.06 56.49 -34.15
N VAL A 251 -22.80 57.58 -34.04
CA VAL A 251 -24.27 57.63 -34.14
C VAL A 251 -24.75 57.18 -35.53
N ASP A 252 -23.89 57.31 -36.54
CA ASP A 252 -24.16 56.92 -37.93
C ASP A 252 -24.05 55.40 -38.18
N CYS A 253 -23.61 54.62 -37.19
CA CYS A 253 -23.55 53.17 -37.31
C CYS A 253 -24.98 52.58 -37.36
N PRO A 254 -25.32 51.70 -38.34
CA PRO A 254 -26.65 51.10 -38.47
C PRO A 254 -27.17 50.40 -37.21
N SER A 255 -26.23 49.88 -36.40
CA SER A 255 -26.47 49.15 -35.15
C SER A 255 -26.30 50.00 -33.89
N TYR A 256 -26.10 51.33 -34.01
CA TYR A 256 -25.97 52.24 -32.86
C TYR A 256 -27.26 52.30 -32.05
N GLY A 257 -27.17 52.05 -30.74
CA GLY A 257 -28.32 52.13 -29.82
C GLY A 257 -29.35 51.00 -29.96
N LYS A 258 -29.18 50.06 -30.90
CA LYS A 258 -30.12 48.95 -31.16
C LYS A 258 -29.58 47.62 -30.64
N GLU A 259 -30.47 46.71 -30.26
CA GLU A 259 -30.12 45.30 -30.00
C GLU A 259 -30.20 44.53 -31.31
N ASP A 260 -29.07 43.96 -31.73
CA ASP A 260 -28.96 43.32 -33.05
C ASP A 260 -27.87 42.24 -33.06
N HIS A 261 -27.81 41.43 -34.12
CA HIS A 261 -26.73 40.47 -34.35
C HIS A 261 -25.52 41.19 -34.96
N CYS A 262 -24.58 41.62 -34.11
CA CYS A 262 -23.44 42.44 -34.51
C CYS A 262 -22.63 41.88 -35.70
N TRP A 263 -22.52 40.56 -35.80
CA TRP A 263 -21.81 39.92 -36.90
C TRP A 263 -22.55 40.03 -38.24
N VAL A 264 -23.88 40.00 -38.22
CA VAL A 264 -24.74 39.99 -39.42
C VAL A 264 -24.88 41.40 -39.99
N ASN A 265 -25.19 42.38 -39.14
CA ASN A 265 -25.56 43.72 -39.58
C ASN A 265 -24.41 44.73 -39.55
N SER A 266 -23.40 44.53 -38.69
CA SER A 266 -22.24 45.43 -38.63
C SER A 266 -21.00 44.85 -39.33
N GLY A 267 -20.98 43.53 -39.61
CA GLY A 267 -19.87 42.83 -40.26
C GLY A 267 -18.57 42.80 -39.44
N SER A 268 -17.76 41.75 -39.61
CA SER A 268 -16.42 41.67 -39.02
C SER A 268 -15.38 42.60 -39.65
N PHE A 269 -15.78 43.35 -40.68
CA PHE A 269 -14.93 44.22 -41.49
C PHE A 269 -15.40 45.69 -41.47
N ALA A 270 -16.09 46.13 -40.41
CA ALA A 270 -16.18 47.56 -40.16
C ALA A 270 -14.76 48.08 -39.86
N VAL A 271 -14.05 48.44 -40.93
CA VAL A 271 -12.79 49.16 -40.88
C VAL A 271 -13.10 50.41 -40.08
N VAL A 272 -12.58 50.48 -38.86
CA VAL A 272 -12.49 51.74 -38.12
C VAL A 272 -11.68 52.66 -39.02
N LYS A 273 -12.35 53.62 -39.66
CA LYS A 273 -11.68 54.72 -40.33
C LYS A 273 -11.34 55.78 -39.30
#